data_AF-A0AB39IXD7-F1
#
_entry.id   AF-A0AB39IXD7-F1
#
_cell.length_a   1.000
_cell.length_b   1.000
_cell.length_c   1.000
_cell.angle_alpha   90.00
_cell.angle_beta   90.00
_cell.angle_gamma   90.00
#
_symmetry.space_group_name_H-M   'P 1'
#
loop_
_entity.id
_entity.type
_entity.pdbx_description
1 polymer ?
#
loop_
_entity_poly.entity_id
_entity_poly.type
_entity_poly.pdbx_seq_one_letter_code
_entity_poly.pdbx_strand_id
1 'polypeptide(L)'
;MSIMMPKRMTRWAVGVLAAGVMASVQAGTVQADSRLCLAATVPSESALLSTVSHPPSAQPQAIPVMHTEGTLPHQGIYDISNAARRDFSYMRDLALAWHRAGDATSLSRLATYLDAWTTTYRLSFNPIDETSLDGLIDAYQLTHDALPAATQARTRRFLNELTTGYLQQMQAHQQDKRGTWTNNWQSHRVKLVTMGAAALGDAHLMAAAQEAFIRQLNANIHPDGEVLDFSQRDALHYVVYDLEPLVRAALAARTQGRDWLDLKGAEGQSLRGALAWLSPYAEGVKTHQEFARTTVKFDIARRQAGVAGFDGIWPAKTAAALYWSASLLDTRYLETARKLNATPPRWLWAAVSCR
;
A
#
# COMPACT_ATOMS: atom_id res chain seq x y z
N MET A 1 18.02 0.57 81.78
CA MET A 1 18.05 1.27 83.08
C MET A 1 17.92 2.76 82.79
N SER A 2 16.84 3.38 83.30
CA SER A 2 16.45 4.81 83.31
C SER A 2 16.32 5.54 81.95
N ILE A 3 15.12 5.90 81.47
CA ILE A 3 14.21 6.98 81.93
C ILE A 3 14.89 8.36 81.88
N MET A 4 14.48 9.26 80.97
CA MET A 4 13.60 10.43 81.29
C MET A 4 13.36 11.33 80.05
N MET A 5 12.08 11.69 79.88
CA MET A 5 11.44 12.69 78.99
C MET A 5 11.72 14.14 79.48
N PRO A 6 11.09 15.22 78.95
CA PRO A 6 11.19 15.86 77.62
C PRO A 6 11.42 17.41 77.75
N LYS A 7 11.46 18.18 76.65
CA LYS A 7 11.01 19.58 76.67
C LYS A 7 10.48 20.06 75.31
N ARG A 8 9.46 20.92 75.43
CA ARG A 8 8.41 21.30 74.47
C ARG A 8 8.80 22.37 73.45
N MET A 9 7.98 22.39 72.39
CA MET A 9 7.44 23.53 71.63
C MET A 9 8.45 24.34 70.79
N THR A 10 8.17 24.62 69.51
CA THR A 10 7.15 25.61 69.14
C THR A 10 6.65 25.39 67.70
N ARG A 11 5.35 25.60 67.52
CA ARG A 11 4.60 25.59 66.25
C ARG A 11 5.01 26.74 65.34
N TRP A 12 5.14 26.48 64.04
CA TRP A 12 4.76 27.42 62.99
C TRP A 12 3.98 26.66 61.92
N ALA A 13 2.70 27.04 61.79
CA ALA A 13 1.85 26.65 60.68
C ALA A 13 2.15 27.59 59.52
N VAL A 14 2.43 27.04 58.34
CA VAL A 14 2.21 27.72 57.06
C VAL A 14 1.53 26.70 56.16
N GLY A 15 0.23 26.89 55.97
CA GLY A 15 -0.53 26.19 54.95
C GLY A 15 -0.18 26.75 53.58
N VAL A 16 0.09 25.86 52.64
CA VAL A 16 -0.03 26.14 51.21
C VAL A 16 -0.83 24.97 50.62
N LEU A 17 -2.13 25.21 50.44
CA LEU A 17 -2.97 24.42 49.55
C LEU A 17 -2.55 24.75 48.12
N ALA A 18 -1.67 23.93 47.54
CA ALA A 18 -1.42 23.96 46.11
C ALA A 18 -2.62 23.31 45.42
N ALA A 19 -3.57 24.13 44.95
CA ALA A 19 -4.61 23.69 44.04
C ALA A 19 -3.94 23.40 42.67
N GLY A 20 -3.63 22.13 42.42
CA GLY A 20 -3.13 21.68 41.13
C GLY A 20 -4.24 21.83 40.08
N VAL A 21 -4.12 22.83 39.22
CA VAL A 21 -4.90 22.91 37.98
C VAL A 21 -4.40 21.78 37.07
N MET A 22 -5.15 20.67 37.04
CA MET A 22 -4.96 19.66 35.99
C MET A 22 -5.45 20.26 34.67
N ALA A 23 -4.52 20.85 33.92
CA ALA A 23 -4.74 21.17 32.51
C ALA A 23 -4.78 19.84 31.75
N SER A 24 -5.99 19.30 31.55
CA SER A 24 -6.24 18.24 30.60
C SER A 24 -5.94 18.75 29.20
N VAL A 25 -4.76 18.43 28.68
CA VAL A 25 -4.42 18.61 27.26
C VAL A 25 -5.29 17.63 26.48
N GLN A 26 -6.43 18.09 25.98
CA GLN A 26 -7.12 17.41 24.90
C GLN A 26 -6.21 17.52 23.67
N ALA A 27 -5.45 16.47 23.39
CA ALA A 27 -4.85 16.28 22.08
C ALA A 27 -6.00 16.13 21.09
N GLY A 28 -6.42 17.26 20.49
CA GLY A 28 -7.36 17.26 19.39
C GLY A 28 -6.72 16.49 18.23
N THR A 29 -7.12 15.24 18.03
CA THR A 29 -6.84 14.54 16.79
C THR A 29 -7.64 15.26 15.71
N VAL A 30 -6.97 16.08 14.90
CA VAL A 30 -7.54 16.55 13.63
C VAL A 30 -7.79 15.29 12.82
N GLN A 31 -9.04 14.83 12.79
CA GLN A 31 -9.43 13.71 11.96
C GLN A 31 -9.26 14.17 10.52
N ALA A 32 -8.33 13.55 9.81
CA ALA A 32 -8.12 13.85 8.41
C ALA A 32 -9.44 13.64 7.66
N ASP A 33 -9.72 14.49 6.67
CA ASP A 33 -10.80 14.23 5.74
C ASP A 33 -10.53 12.86 5.08
N SER A 34 -11.37 11.89 5.40
CA SER A 34 -11.25 10.54 4.86
C SER A 34 -11.75 10.46 3.42
N ARG A 35 -12.36 11.54 2.91
CA ARG A 35 -12.82 11.60 1.52
C ARG A 35 -11.64 11.69 0.58
N LEU A 36 -11.55 10.70 -0.29
CA LEU A 36 -10.62 10.67 -1.40
C LEU A 36 -11.40 11.04 -2.66
N CYS A 37 -11.14 12.22 -3.23
CA CYS A 37 -11.77 12.68 -4.47
C CYS A 37 -10.73 12.80 -5.57
N LEU A 38 -10.93 12.10 -6.69
CA LEU A 38 -10.09 12.28 -7.88
C LEU A 38 -10.50 13.56 -8.62
N ALA A 39 -9.51 14.41 -8.91
CA ALA A 39 -9.68 15.58 -9.77
C ALA A 39 -9.64 15.20 -11.27
N ALA A 40 -10.52 14.28 -11.67
CA ALA A 40 -10.66 13.74 -13.02
C ALA A 40 -12.11 13.38 -13.32
N THR A 41 -12.44 13.21 -14.61
CA THR A 41 -13.77 12.74 -15.02
C THR A 41 -13.94 11.27 -14.68
N VAL A 42 -15.04 10.96 -13.99
CA VAL A 42 -15.44 9.59 -13.66
C VAL A 42 -15.65 8.78 -14.95
N PRO A 43 -15.19 7.51 -15.04
CA PRO A 43 -15.49 6.65 -16.16
C PRO A 43 -17.00 6.53 -16.37
N SER A 44 -17.47 6.61 -17.62
CA SER A 44 -18.88 6.39 -17.93
C SER A 44 -19.29 4.97 -17.59
N GLU A 45 -20.59 4.77 -17.30
CA GLU A 45 -21.16 3.44 -17.11
C GLU A 45 -20.84 2.52 -18.31
N SER A 46 -21.01 3.04 -19.54
CA SER A 46 -20.67 2.30 -20.76
C SER A 46 -19.20 1.86 -20.83
N ALA A 47 -18.26 2.69 -20.35
CA ALA A 47 -16.84 2.34 -20.33
C ALA A 47 -16.53 1.26 -19.28
N LEU A 48 -17.17 1.32 -18.12
CA LEU A 48 -17.05 0.30 -17.08
C LEU A 48 -17.61 -1.04 -17.57
N LEU A 49 -18.82 -1.04 -18.14
CA LEU A 49 -19.47 -2.24 -18.68
C LEU A 49 -18.70 -2.84 -19.86
N SER A 50 -18.18 -2.00 -20.75
CA SER A 50 -17.32 -2.44 -21.87
C SER A 50 -16.01 -3.07 -21.37
N THR A 51 -15.46 -2.60 -20.25
CA THR A 51 -14.26 -3.23 -19.69
C THR A 51 -14.56 -4.64 -19.20
N VAL A 52 -15.63 -4.80 -18.42
CA VAL A 52 -15.95 -6.09 -17.79
C VAL A 52 -16.53 -7.12 -18.79
N SER A 53 -16.94 -6.69 -19.98
CA SER A 53 -17.33 -7.61 -21.06
C SER A 53 -16.15 -8.37 -21.69
N HIS A 54 -14.90 -8.00 -21.35
CA HIS A 54 -13.68 -8.64 -21.87
C HIS A 54 -12.90 -9.30 -20.73
N PRO A 55 -13.35 -10.46 -20.20
CA PRO A 55 -12.62 -11.16 -19.16
C PRO A 55 -11.24 -11.63 -19.66
N PRO A 56 -10.25 -11.78 -18.77
CA PRO A 56 -8.90 -12.24 -19.15
C PRO A 56 -8.87 -13.66 -19.73
N SER A 57 -9.93 -14.43 -19.51
CA SER A 57 -10.15 -15.83 -19.93
C SER A 57 -11.65 -16.18 -19.82
N ALA A 58 -12.04 -17.32 -20.38
CA ALA A 58 -13.44 -17.77 -20.31
C ALA A 58 -13.92 -18.13 -18.89
N GLN A 59 -13.00 -18.52 -18.00
CA GLN A 59 -13.25 -18.90 -16.61
C GLN A 59 -12.15 -18.34 -15.70
N PRO A 60 -12.37 -18.18 -14.39
CA PRO A 60 -11.31 -17.77 -13.45
C PRO A 60 -10.08 -18.67 -13.58
N GLN A 61 -8.90 -18.07 -13.58
CA GLN A 61 -7.60 -18.73 -13.72
C GLN A 61 -6.94 -18.93 -12.35
N ALA A 62 -7.73 -19.27 -11.33
CA ALA A 62 -7.21 -19.53 -10.00
C ALA A 62 -6.24 -20.72 -10.02
N ILE A 63 -5.04 -20.51 -9.47
CA ILE A 63 -3.99 -21.53 -9.36
C ILE A 63 -3.52 -21.63 -7.91
N PRO A 64 -3.02 -22.79 -7.45
CA PRO A 64 -2.68 -22.98 -6.04
C PRO A 64 -1.41 -22.27 -5.59
N VAL A 65 -0.56 -21.86 -6.54
CA VAL A 65 0.71 -21.16 -6.32
C VAL A 65 0.93 -20.21 -7.51
N MET A 66 1.33 -18.97 -7.24
CA MET A 66 1.86 -18.04 -8.23
C MET A 66 3.35 -17.85 -7.97
N HIS A 67 4.14 -17.73 -9.03
CA HIS A 67 5.55 -17.37 -8.92
C HIS A 67 6.04 -16.62 -10.15
N THR A 68 6.55 -15.42 -9.92
CA THR A 68 7.11 -14.48 -10.92
C THR A 68 8.39 -13.82 -10.42
N GLU A 69 8.56 -13.74 -9.11
CA GLU A 69 9.79 -13.30 -8.48
C GLU A 69 11.00 -14.08 -9.02
N GLY A 70 12.12 -13.39 -9.28
CA GLY A 70 13.36 -14.04 -9.72
C GLY A 70 13.30 -14.80 -11.06
N THR A 71 12.19 -14.74 -11.81
CA THR A 71 12.03 -15.49 -13.08
C THR A 71 11.91 -14.57 -14.30
N LEU A 72 12.41 -15.06 -15.45
CA LEU A 72 12.25 -14.41 -16.75
C LEU A 72 10.99 -14.93 -17.48
N PRO A 73 10.51 -14.23 -18.53
CA PRO A 73 9.53 -14.77 -19.45
C PRO A 73 9.87 -16.20 -19.89
N HIS A 74 8.86 -17.07 -19.95
CA HIS A 74 8.99 -18.47 -20.34
C HIS A 74 9.80 -19.37 -19.38
N GLN A 75 10.12 -18.92 -18.16
CA GLN A 75 10.75 -19.77 -17.13
C GLN A 75 9.76 -20.25 -16.08
N GLY A 76 9.88 -21.52 -15.68
CA GLY A 76 9.06 -22.11 -14.63
C GLY A 76 7.56 -21.91 -14.89
N ILE A 77 6.86 -21.36 -13.91
CA ILE A 77 5.43 -21.02 -14.01
C ILE A 77 5.17 -19.53 -14.27
N TYR A 78 6.16 -18.77 -14.76
CA TYR A 78 6.06 -17.32 -14.95
C TYR A 78 4.87 -16.92 -15.84
N ASP A 79 4.72 -17.56 -17.01
CA ASP A 79 3.65 -17.18 -17.96
C ASP A 79 2.26 -17.52 -17.40
N ILE A 80 2.13 -18.66 -16.74
CA ILE A 80 0.89 -19.10 -16.10
C ILE A 80 0.53 -18.16 -14.96
N SER A 81 1.49 -17.79 -14.12
CA SER A 81 1.30 -16.84 -13.01
C SER A 81 0.92 -15.45 -13.51
N ASN A 82 1.57 -14.97 -14.59
CA ASN A 82 1.22 -13.71 -15.23
C ASN A 82 -0.16 -13.73 -15.90
N ALA A 83 -0.58 -14.86 -16.43
CA ALA A 83 -1.94 -15.02 -16.96
C ALA A 83 -2.98 -15.00 -15.85
N ALA A 84 -2.74 -15.76 -14.77
CA ALA A 84 -3.62 -15.89 -13.63
C ALA A 84 -3.82 -14.57 -12.88
N ARG A 85 -2.74 -13.82 -12.61
CA ARG A 85 -2.84 -12.55 -11.84
C ARG A 85 -3.69 -11.46 -12.50
N ARG A 86 -4.01 -11.57 -13.80
CA ARG A 86 -4.93 -10.65 -14.49
C ARG A 86 -6.35 -10.71 -13.90
N ASP A 87 -6.70 -11.84 -13.28
CA ASP A 87 -7.96 -12.00 -12.58
C ASP A 87 -8.13 -10.94 -11.49
N PHE A 88 -7.09 -10.56 -10.74
CA PHE A 88 -7.23 -9.59 -9.65
C PHE A 88 -7.55 -8.18 -10.13
N SER A 89 -6.93 -7.73 -11.23
CA SER A 89 -7.34 -6.47 -11.87
C SER A 89 -8.78 -6.57 -12.34
N TYR A 90 -9.17 -7.71 -12.94
CA TYR A 90 -10.53 -7.92 -13.42
C TYR A 90 -11.58 -7.95 -12.29
N MET A 91 -11.26 -8.54 -11.13
CA MET A 91 -12.11 -8.50 -9.93
C MET A 91 -12.43 -7.07 -9.50
N ARG A 92 -11.41 -6.21 -9.45
CA ARG A 92 -11.60 -4.78 -9.16
C ARG A 92 -12.47 -4.09 -10.21
N ASP A 93 -12.32 -4.47 -11.48
CA ASP A 93 -13.12 -3.91 -12.57
C ASP A 93 -14.59 -4.29 -12.45
N LEU A 94 -14.88 -5.54 -12.09
CA LEU A 94 -16.22 -6.03 -11.77
C LEU A 94 -16.82 -5.29 -10.58
N ALA A 95 -16.04 -5.09 -9.52
CA ALA A 95 -16.47 -4.32 -8.36
C ALA A 95 -16.81 -2.87 -8.73
N LEU A 96 -16.01 -2.22 -9.57
CA LEU A 96 -16.29 -0.88 -10.06
C LEU A 96 -17.54 -0.80 -10.93
N ALA A 97 -17.71 -1.75 -11.86
CA ALA A 97 -18.90 -1.82 -12.70
C ALA A 97 -20.18 -2.00 -11.87
N TRP A 98 -20.15 -2.88 -10.87
CA TRP A 98 -21.29 -3.00 -9.94
C TRP A 98 -21.50 -1.72 -9.12
N HIS A 99 -20.46 -1.20 -8.49
CA HIS A 99 -20.57 -0.08 -7.54
C HIS A 99 -20.99 1.23 -8.21
N ARG A 100 -20.57 1.48 -9.46
CA ARG A 100 -20.80 2.74 -10.17
C ARG A 100 -21.86 2.66 -11.26
N ALA A 101 -22.05 1.50 -11.90
CA ALA A 101 -23.05 1.31 -12.97
C ALA A 101 -24.23 0.42 -12.56
N GLY A 102 -24.25 -0.09 -11.31
CA GLY A 102 -25.36 -0.89 -10.79
C GLY A 102 -25.50 -2.28 -11.42
N ASP A 103 -24.48 -2.79 -12.12
CA ASP A 103 -24.57 -4.07 -12.83
C ASP A 103 -24.47 -5.27 -11.89
N ALA A 104 -25.63 -5.88 -11.59
CA ALA A 104 -25.73 -7.09 -10.79
C ALA A 104 -25.01 -8.30 -11.42
N THR A 105 -24.84 -8.32 -12.76
CA THR A 105 -24.11 -9.40 -13.44
C THR A 105 -22.63 -9.37 -13.06
N SER A 106 -22.03 -8.18 -12.97
CA SER A 106 -20.66 -7.99 -12.51
C SER A 106 -20.46 -8.47 -11.08
N LEU A 107 -21.40 -8.22 -10.17
CA LEU A 107 -21.32 -8.72 -8.79
C LEU A 107 -21.39 -10.25 -8.73
N SER A 108 -22.32 -10.86 -9.46
CA SER A 108 -22.43 -12.33 -9.55
C SER A 108 -21.14 -12.95 -10.10
N ARG A 109 -20.57 -12.36 -11.16
CA ARG A 109 -19.29 -12.80 -11.71
C ARG A 109 -18.13 -12.60 -10.73
N LEU A 110 -18.09 -11.47 -10.01
CA LEU A 110 -17.09 -11.22 -8.99
C LEU A 110 -17.13 -12.30 -7.91
N ALA A 111 -18.32 -12.70 -7.45
CA ALA A 111 -18.46 -13.78 -6.47
C ALA A 111 -17.82 -15.09 -6.95
N THR A 112 -18.03 -15.49 -8.22
CA THR A 112 -17.38 -16.66 -8.83
C THR A 112 -15.86 -16.57 -8.81
N TYR A 113 -15.30 -15.40 -9.15
CA TYR A 113 -13.86 -15.17 -9.13
C TYR A 113 -13.28 -15.21 -7.71
N LEU A 114 -13.95 -14.58 -6.74
CA LEU A 114 -13.57 -14.61 -5.33
C LEU A 114 -13.59 -16.04 -4.77
N ASP A 115 -14.65 -16.81 -5.02
CA ASP A 115 -14.75 -18.19 -4.53
C ASP A 115 -13.68 -19.09 -5.15
N ALA A 116 -13.40 -18.94 -6.45
CA ALA A 116 -12.36 -19.71 -7.13
C ALA A 116 -10.97 -19.47 -6.50
N TRP A 117 -10.59 -18.19 -6.33
CA TRP A 117 -9.28 -17.83 -5.80
C TRP A 117 -9.13 -18.14 -4.32
N THR A 118 -10.11 -17.78 -3.49
CA THR A 118 -10.06 -18.00 -2.03
C THR A 118 -10.16 -19.47 -1.63
N THR A 119 -10.61 -20.35 -2.55
CA THR A 119 -10.61 -21.80 -2.33
C THR A 119 -9.35 -22.48 -2.85
N THR A 120 -8.72 -21.94 -3.90
CA THR A 120 -7.61 -22.60 -4.60
C THR A 120 -6.24 -22.10 -4.16
N TYR A 121 -6.08 -20.78 -4.00
CA TYR A 121 -4.78 -20.17 -3.77
C TYR A 121 -4.26 -20.46 -2.36
N ARG A 122 -2.97 -20.79 -2.26
CA ARG A 122 -2.27 -20.94 -0.99
C ARG A 122 -1.34 -19.76 -0.81
N LEU A 123 -1.53 -19.03 0.28
CA LEU A 123 -0.68 -17.89 0.64
C LEU A 123 0.78 -18.36 0.75
N SER A 124 1.64 -17.80 -0.08
CA SER A 124 3.08 -18.05 -0.08
C SER A 124 3.83 -17.05 0.81
N PHE A 125 3.20 -15.90 1.10
CA PHE A 125 3.83 -14.76 1.76
C PHE A 125 5.07 -14.21 1.00
N ASN A 126 5.13 -14.46 -0.31
CA ASN A 126 6.03 -13.75 -1.21
C ASN A 126 5.33 -12.48 -1.70
N PRO A 127 5.74 -11.28 -1.25
CA PRO A 127 5.03 -10.04 -1.59
C PRO A 127 5.09 -9.71 -3.07
N ILE A 128 6.08 -10.20 -3.82
CA ILE A 128 6.17 -9.92 -5.26
C ILE A 128 5.15 -10.77 -6.02
N ASP A 129 4.98 -12.02 -5.63
CA ASP A 129 3.98 -12.91 -6.24
C ASP A 129 2.55 -12.53 -5.83
N GLU A 130 2.38 -11.99 -4.63
CA GLU A 130 1.07 -11.65 -4.04
C GLU A 130 0.68 -10.18 -4.16
N THR A 131 1.56 -9.29 -4.64
CA THR A 131 1.29 -7.84 -4.70
C THR A 131 0.01 -7.51 -5.48
N SER A 132 -0.35 -8.31 -6.48
CA SER A 132 -1.56 -8.10 -7.30
C SER A 132 -2.85 -8.51 -6.59
N LEU A 133 -2.79 -9.16 -5.42
CA LEU A 133 -3.97 -9.40 -4.58
C LEU A 133 -4.63 -8.10 -4.11
N ASP A 134 -3.97 -6.94 -4.28
CA ASP A 134 -4.58 -5.63 -4.06
C ASP A 134 -5.88 -5.43 -4.86
N GLY A 135 -5.99 -5.99 -6.07
CA GLY A 135 -7.24 -5.97 -6.84
C GLY A 135 -8.37 -6.80 -6.22
N LEU A 136 -8.05 -7.92 -5.56
CA LEU A 136 -9.01 -8.71 -4.80
C LEU A 136 -9.45 -7.95 -3.52
N ILE A 137 -8.51 -7.32 -2.83
CA ILE A 137 -8.79 -6.53 -1.62
C ILE A 137 -9.69 -5.34 -1.96
N ASP A 138 -9.36 -4.57 -3.00
CA ASP A 138 -10.18 -3.46 -3.50
C ASP A 138 -11.60 -3.94 -3.83
N ALA A 139 -11.71 -5.08 -4.52
CA ALA A 139 -13.00 -5.64 -4.92
C ALA A 139 -13.85 -6.04 -3.71
N TYR A 140 -13.26 -6.70 -2.71
CA TYR A 140 -13.95 -7.04 -1.48
C TYR A 140 -14.39 -5.78 -0.72
N GLN A 141 -13.49 -4.81 -0.54
CA GLN A 141 -13.80 -3.58 0.20
C GLN A 141 -15.02 -2.86 -0.39
N LEU A 142 -15.12 -2.76 -1.72
CA LEU A 142 -16.25 -2.13 -2.39
C LEU A 142 -17.56 -2.92 -2.30
N THR A 143 -17.49 -4.26 -2.27
CA THR A 143 -18.67 -5.12 -2.52
C THR A 143 -19.10 -5.99 -1.34
N HIS A 144 -18.35 -6.02 -0.24
CA HIS A 144 -18.53 -7.00 0.82
C HIS A 144 -19.96 -7.12 1.35
N ASP A 145 -20.70 -6.02 1.51
CA ASP A 145 -22.09 -6.02 2.00
C ASP A 145 -23.11 -6.62 1.02
N ALA A 146 -22.77 -6.69 -0.27
CA ALA A 146 -23.64 -7.20 -1.33
C ALA A 146 -23.29 -8.62 -1.79
N LEU A 147 -22.14 -9.16 -1.37
CA LEU A 147 -21.71 -10.51 -1.74
C LEU A 147 -22.63 -11.58 -1.14
N PRO A 148 -22.76 -12.76 -1.79
CA PRO A 148 -23.37 -13.93 -1.17
C PRO A 148 -22.66 -14.25 0.16
N ALA A 149 -23.43 -14.55 1.22
CA ALA A 149 -22.89 -14.72 2.58
C ALA A 149 -21.73 -15.72 2.67
N ALA A 150 -21.81 -16.83 1.91
CA ALA A 150 -20.74 -17.83 1.87
C ALA A 150 -19.44 -17.28 1.25
N THR A 151 -19.54 -16.59 0.12
CA THR A 151 -18.41 -15.94 -0.57
C THR A 151 -17.83 -14.82 0.30
N GLN A 152 -18.69 -14.02 0.93
CA GLN A 152 -18.28 -12.95 1.85
C GLN A 152 -17.47 -13.51 3.02
N ALA A 153 -17.98 -14.54 3.71
CA ALA A 153 -17.30 -15.16 4.84
C ALA A 153 -15.97 -15.81 4.45
N ARG A 154 -15.92 -16.48 3.31
CA ARG A 154 -14.69 -17.11 2.78
C ARG A 154 -13.64 -16.07 2.44
N THR A 155 -14.03 -15.02 1.72
CA THR A 155 -13.13 -13.92 1.34
C THR A 155 -12.63 -13.19 2.57
N ARG A 156 -13.50 -12.89 3.55
CA ARG A 156 -13.10 -12.28 4.82
C ARG A 156 -12.04 -13.11 5.55
N ARG A 157 -12.22 -14.43 5.61
CA ARG A 157 -11.25 -15.34 6.24
C ARG A 157 -9.91 -15.32 5.50
N PHE A 158 -9.93 -15.42 4.17
CA PHE A 158 -8.73 -15.34 3.34
C PHE A 158 -7.96 -14.03 3.56
N LEU A 159 -8.66 -12.88 3.59
CA LEU A 159 -8.04 -11.58 3.87
C LEU A 159 -7.45 -11.49 5.28
N ASN A 160 -8.12 -12.08 6.28
CA ASN A 160 -7.59 -12.15 7.63
C ASN A 160 -6.31 -13.00 7.70
N GLU A 161 -6.27 -14.16 7.05
CA GLU A 161 -5.10 -15.03 6.96
C GLU A 161 -3.93 -14.34 6.24
N LEU A 162 -4.20 -13.66 5.11
CA LEU A 162 -3.22 -12.84 4.38
C LEU A 162 -2.62 -11.75 5.29
N THR A 163 -3.48 -10.97 5.94
CA THR A 163 -3.07 -9.80 6.74
C THR A 163 -2.29 -10.22 7.98
N THR A 164 -2.83 -11.16 8.75
CA THR A 164 -2.19 -11.63 9.99
C THR A 164 -0.93 -12.43 9.71
N GLY A 165 -0.91 -13.26 8.65
CA GLY A 165 0.26 -14.00 8.24
C GLY A 165 1.41 -13.08 7.81
N TYR A 166 1.16 -12.04 7.01
CA TYR A 166 2.20 -11.06 6.69
C TYR A 166 2.71 -10.31 7.92
N LEU A 167 1.82 -9.91 8.84
CA LEU A 167 2.25 -9.28 10.10
C LEU A 167 3.14 -10.20 10.93
N GLN A 168 2.82 -11.49 11.02
CA GLN A 168 3.67 -12.48 11.70
C GLN A 168 5.04 -12.62 11.02
N GLN A 169 5.09 -12.68 9.69
CA GLN A 169 6.34 -12.73 8.94
C GLN A 169 7.19 -11.47 9.18
N MET A 170 6.58 -10.27 9.09
CA MET A 170 7.28 -9.02 9.43
C MET A 170 7.78 -9.00 10.87
N GLN A 171 7.01 -9.54 11.82
CA GLN A 171 7.37 -9.63 13.24
C GLN A 171 8.54 -10.59 13.49
N ALA A 172 8.62 -11.69 12.75
CA ALA A 172 9.73 -12.63 12.83
C ALA A 172 11.05 -12.04 12.29
N HIS A 173 10.95 -11.11 11.33
CA HIS A 173 12.10 -10.55 10.61
C HIS A 173 12.43 -9.09 10.98
N GLN A 174 11.96 -8.60 12.13
CA GLN A 174 12.16 -7.20 12.55
C GLN A 174 13.62 -6.78 12.73
N GLN A 175 14.49 -7.76 13.02
CA GLN A 175 15.91 -7.52 13.24
C GLN A 175 16.72 -7.59 11.94
N ASP A 176 16.09 -7.95 10.82
CA ASP A 176 16.75 -8.05 9.52
C ASP A 176 16.95 -6.65 8.94
N LYS A 177 18.16 -6.12 9.10
CA LYS A 177 18.50 -4.74 8.70
C LYS A 177 18.86 -4.58 7.21
N ARG A 178 18.74 -5.65 6.40
CA ARG A 178 19.18 -5.68 5.00
C ARG A 178 18.30 -6.61 4.17
N GLY A 179 18.32 -6.39 2.85
CA GLY A 179 17.69 -7.28 1.88
C GLY A 179 16.19 -7.00 1.71
N THR A 180 15.43 -8.06 1.48
CA THR A 180 14.00 -7.97 1.13
C THR A 180 13.09 -7.59 2.30
N TRP A 181 13.63 -7.41 3.50
CA TRP A 181 12.91 -6.91 4.68
C TRP A 181 13.02 -5.41 4.88
N THR A 182 13.83 -4.73 4.07
CA THR A 182 14.01 -3.27 4.15
C THR A 182 13.75 -2.54 2.85
N ASN A 183 13.80 -3.20 1.68
CA ASN A 183 13.57 -2.58 0.37
C ASN A 183 12.09 -2.68 -0.08
N ASN A 184 11.80 -2.45 -1.37
CA ASN A 184 10.46 -2.50 -1.97
C ASN A 184 9.63 -3.75 -1.62
N TRP A 185 10.25 -4.89 -1.35
CA TRP A 185 9.53 -6.08 -0.92
C TRP A 185 8.76 -5.82 0.38
N GLN A 186 9.40 -5.16 1.35
CA GLN A 186 8.75 -4.79 2.59
C GLN A 186 7.71 -3.70 2.37
N SER A 187 7.94 -2.75 1.45
CA SER A 187 6.93 -1.78 1.02
C SER A 187 5.66 -2.48 0.49
N HIS A 188 5.80 -3.54 -0.33
CA HIS A 188 4.68 -4.36 -0.80
C HIS A 188 3.96 -5.14 0.30
N ARG A 189 4.70 -5.69 1.29
CA ARG A 189 4.06 -6.32 2.45
C ARG A 189 3.24 -5.31 3.25
N VAL A 190 3.79 -4.11 3.49
CA VAL A 190 3.09 -3.00 4.18
C VAL A 190 1.81 -2.62 3.44
N LYS A 191 1.85 -2.54 2.10
CA LYS A 191 0.65 -2.34 1.27
C LYS A 191 -0.42 -3.39 1.56
N LEU A 192 -0.09 -4.68 1.40
CA LEU A 192 -1.08 -5.75 1.53
C LEU A 192 -1.70 -5.81 2.93
N VAL A 193 -0.88 -5.65 3.97
CA VAL A 193 -1.36 -5.61 5.36
C VAL A 193 -2.28 -4.41 5.61
N THR A 194 -1.90 -3.22 5.13
CA THR A 194 -2.70 -2.01 5.37
C THR A 194 -4.04 -2.07 4.62
N MET A 195 -4.02 -2.50 3.36
CA MET A 195 -5.24 -2.69 2.58
C MET A 195 -6.14 -3.77 3.20
N GLY A 196 -5.57 -4.89 3.63
CA GLY A 196 -6.31 -5.95 4.32
C GLY A 196 -6.94 -5.47 5.63
N ALA A 197 -6.20 -4.73 6.45
CA ALA A 197 -6.73 -4.14 7.69
C ALA A 197 -7.89 -3.16 7.43
N ALA A 198 -7.78 -2.32 6.40
CA ALA A 198 -8.85 -1.40 6.00
C ALA A 198 -10.09 -2.15 5.50
N ALA A 199 -9.92 -3.15 4.64
CA ALA A 199 -11.02 -3.96 4.10
C ALA A 199 -11.72 -4.81 5.18
N LEU A 200 -11.02 -5.18 6.25
CA LEU A 200 -11.59 -5.90 7.40
C LEU A 200 -12.23 -4.97 8.45
N GLY A 201 -12.01 -3.65 8.35
CA GLY A 201 -12.45 -2.67 9.34
C GLY A 201 -11.82 -2.88 10.73
N ASP A 202 -10.62 -3.47 10.79
CA ASP A 202 -9.98 -3.86 12.06
C ASP A 202 -8.96 -2.81 12.52
N ALA A 203 -9.32 -2.08 13.58
CA ALA A 203 -8.49 -1.00 14.13
C ALA A 203 -7.17 -1.50 14.75
N HIS A 204 -7.12 -2.74 15.26
CA HIS A 204 -5.89 -3.32 15.81
C HIS A 204 -4.93 -3.70 14.69
N LEU A 205 -5.43 -4.33 13.62
CA LEU A 205 -4.62 -4.61 12.42
C LEU A 205 -4.13 -3.31 11.78
N MET A 206 -4.96 -2.27 11.73
CA MET A 206 -4.56 -0.96 11.18
C MET A 206 -3.47 -0.29 12.03
N ALA A 207 -3.51 -0.42 13.36
CA ALA A 207 -2.45 0.07 14.24
C ALA A 207 -1.13 -0.69 13.98
N ALA A 208 -1.16 -2.02 13.89
CA ALA A 208 0.01 -2.83 13.58
C ALA A 208 0.58 -2.51 12.18
N ALA A 209 -0.29 -2.24 11.21
CA ALA A 209 0.09 -1.79 9.87
C ALA A 209 0.81 -0.43 9.91
N GLN A 210 0.33 0.52 10.73
CA GLN A 210 0.98 1.83 10.90
C GLN A 210 2.38 1.68 11.49
N GLU A 211 2.56 0.82 12.50
CA GLU A 211 3.88 0.54 13.05
C GLU A 211 4.82 -0.06 12.02
N ALA A 212 4.33 -1.01 11.20
CA ALA A 212 5.10 -1.58 10.10
C ALA A 212 5.46 -0.54 9.04
N PHE A 213 4.55 0.38 8.72
CA PHE A 213 4.80 1.51 7.83
C PHE A 213 5.92 2.42 8.37
N ILE A 214 5.85 2.83 9.63
CA ILE A 214 6.88 3.68 10.26
C ILE A 214 8.23 2.96 10.31
N ARG A 215 8.26 1.66 10.65
CA ARG A 215 9.49 0.85 10.58
C ARG A 215 10.06 0.82 9.16
N GLN A 216 9.21 0.71 8.15
CA GLN A 216 9.65 0.75 6.76
C GLN A 216 10.21 2.12 6.37
N LEU A 217 9.60 3.24 6.81
CA LEU A 217 10.18 4.57 6.60
C LEU A 217 11.61 4.66 7.16
N ASN A 218 11.83 4.11 8.37
CA ASN A 218 13.15 4.11 9.02
C ASN A 218 14.20 3.29 8.27
N ALA A 219 13.81 2.15 7.70
CA ALA A 219 14.74 1.20 7.12
C ALA A 219 15.02 1.44 5.62
N ASN A 220 14.08 2.07 4.93
CA ASN A 220 14.05 2.13 3.47
C ASN A 220 14.35 3.51 2.90
N ILE A 221 13.99 4.57 3.62
CA ILE A 221 14.10 5.95 3.13
C ILE A 221 15.27 6.60 3.86
N HIS A 222 16.16 7.23 3.12
CA HIS A 222 17.24 8.06 3.64
C HIS A 222 16.70 9.42 4.11
N PRO A 223 17.42 10.15 5.00
CA PRO A 223 16.96 11.45 5.48
C PRO A 223 16.67 12.50 4.37
N ASP A 224 17.31 12.38 3.22
CA ASP A 224 17.10 13.24 2.03
C ASP A 224 15.93 12.79 1.13
N GLY A 225 15.30 11.65 1.43
CA GLY A 225 14.19 11.08 0.69
C GLY A 225 14.58 10.02 -0.35
N GLU A 226 15.88 9.78 -0.60
CA GLU A 226 16.28 8.67 -1.48
C GLU A 226 15.83 7.32 -0.88
N VAL A 227 15.30 6.42 -1.70
CA VAL A 227 14.96 5.06 -1.26
C VAL A 227 16.12 4.09 -1.50
N LEU A 228 16.26 3.11 -0.62
CA LEU A 228 17.34 2.12 -0.63
C LEU A 228 17.52 1.42 -1.99
N ASP A 229 16.41 1.14 -2.68
CA ASP A 229 16.45 0.51 -3.99
C ASP A 229 17.19 1.33 -5.06
N PHE A 230 17.14 2.67 -4.99
CA PHE A 230 17.91 3.50 -5.91
C PHE A 230 19.41 3.33 -5.67
N SER A 231 19.85 3.41 -4.41
CA SER A 231 21.25 3.27 -4.04
C SER A 231 21.81 1.88 -4.40
N GLN A 232 20.96 0.86 -4.41
CA GLN A 232 21.35 -0.52 -4.74
C GLN A 232 21.35 -0.83 -6.25
N ARG A 233 20.39 -0.27 -6.99
CA ARG A 233 20.07 -0.69 -8.36
C ARG A 233 20.34 0.36 -9.40
N ASP A 234 20.58 1.61 -9.00
CA ASP A 234 20.77 2.75 -9.90
C ASP A 234 19.58 2.88 -10.87
N ALA A 235 18.35 2.80 -10.36
CA ALA A 235 17.14 2.66 -11.17
C ALA A 235 15.92 3.37 -10.54
N LEU A 236 15.38 4.37 -11.24
CA LEU A 236 14.14 5.03 -10.87
C LEU A 236 12.93 4.12 -11.06
N HIS A 237 13.03 3.08 -11.91
CA HIS A 237 12.03 2.02 -11.97
C HIS A 237 11.74 1.47 -10.57
N TYR A 238 12.78 1.15 -9.79
CA TYR A 238 12.60 0.60 -8.45
C TYR A 238 12.26 1.67 -7.40
N VAL A 239 12.54 2.95 -7.65
CA VAL A 239 12.00 4.03 -6.81
C VAL A 239 10.47 4.07 -6.92
N VAL A 240 9.93 3.99 -8.13
CA VAL A 240 8.47 3.91 -8.32
C VAL A 240 7.91 2.62 -7.72
N TYR A 241 8.58 1.49 -7.98
CA TYR A 241 8.15 0.18 -7.48
C TYR A 241 8.16 0.09 -5.94
N ASP A 242 9.05 0.84 -5.29
CA ASP A 242 9.09 0.97 -3.83
C ASP A 242 8.01 1.93 -3.28
N LEU A 243 7.85 3.11 -3.89
CA LEU A 243 6.96 4.15 -3.37
C LEU A 243 5.49 3.90 -3.65
N GLU A 244 5.13 3.29 -4.78
CA GLU A 244 3.73 3.01 -5.13
C GLU A 244 3.00 2.17 -4.06
N PRO A 245 3.57 1.07 -3.53
CA PRO A 245 2.91 0.34 -2.45
C PRO A 245 2.80 1.13 -1.14
N LEU A 246 3.75 2.04 -0.82
CA LEU A 246 3.63 2.91 0.35
C LEU A 246 2.54 3.98 0.19
N VAL A 247 2.41 4.57 -1.00
CA VAL A 247 1.29 5.48 -1.31
C VAL A 247 -0.05 4.75 -1.26
N ARG A 248 -0.12 3.51 -1.79
CA ARG A 248 -1.32 2.65 -1.66
C ARG A 248 -1.67 2.37 -0.20
N ALA A 249 -0.69 2.06 0.64
CA ALA A 249 -0.90 1.87 2.07
C ALA A 249 -1.47 3.15 2.72
N ALA A 250 -0.88 4.31 2.44
CA ALA A 250 -1.35 5.59 2.95
C ALA A 250 -2.77 5.94 2.48
N LEU A 251 -3.16 5.59 1.25
CA LEU A 251 -4.53 5.74 0.76
C LEU A 251 -5.50 4.85 1.54
N ALA A 252 -5.18 3.57 1.74
CA ALA A 252 -6.00 2.67 2.54
C ALA A 252 -6.15 3.17 3.99
N ALA A 253 -5.08 3.67 4.60
CA ALA A 253 -5.11 4.28 5.92
C ALA A 253 -5.97 5.56 5.97
N ARG A 254 -5.97 6.37 4.92
CA ARG A 254 -6.82 7.58 4.83
C ARG A 254 -8.31 7.24 4.88
N THR A 255 -8.74 6.12 4.29
CA THR A 255 -10.14 5.66 4.41
C THR A 255 -10.55 5.41 5.87
N GLN A 256 -9.58 5.16 6.75
CA GLN A 256 -9.74 4.96 8.20
C GLN A 256 -9.43 6.23 9.01
N GLY A 257 -9.39 7.41 8.35
CA GLY A 257 -9.14 8.70 9.00
C GLY A 257 -7.69 8.95 9.42
N ARG A 258 -6.73 8.19 8.90
CA ARG A 258 -5.30 8.31 9.24
C ARG A 258 -4.51 8.97 8.12
N ASP A 259 -3.71 9.99 8.45
CA ASP A 259 -2.78 10.61 7.51
C ASP A 259 -1.38 10.02 7.67
N TRP A 260 -0.91 9.28 6.66
CA TRP A 260 0.41 8.66 6.67
C TRP A 260 1.42 9.36 5.76
N LEU A 261 1.01 10.39 5.01
CA LEU A 261 1.91 11.08 4.08
C LEU A 261 3.05 11.80 4.80
N ASP A 262 2.73 12.38 5.96
CA ASP A 262 3.64 13.18 6.80
C ASP A 262 4.17 12.46 8.04
N LEU A 263 3.82 11.17 8.24
CA LEU A 263 4.41 10.38 9.32
C LEU A 263 5.93 10.36 9.18
N LYS A 264 6.60 10.48 10.33
CA LYS A 264 8.05 10.61 10.42
C LYS A 264 8.70 9.33 10.94
N GLY A 265 9.79 8.96 10.27
CA GLY A 265 10.82 8.10 10.84
C GLY A 265 11.65 8.83 11.89
N ALA A 266 12.54 8.09 12.55
CA ALA A 266 13.40 8.55 13.63
C ALA A 266 14.35 9.69 13.22
N GLU A 267 14.74 9.75 11.94
CA GLU A 267 15.65 10.76 11.38
C GLU A 267 14.92 11.74 10.45
N GLY A 268 13.59 11.84 10.57
CA GLY A 268 12.78 12.77 9.77
C GLY A 268 12.32 12.26 8.41
N GLN A 269 12.62 11.00 8.10
CA GLN A 269 12.23 10.34 6.85
C GLN A 269 10.71 10.31 6.73
N SER A 270 10.19 10.46 5.51
CA SER A 270 8.74 10.46 5.28
C SER A 270 8.41 10.11 3.85
N LEU A 271 7.19 9.60 3.63
CA LEU A 271 6.67 9.31 2.30
C LEU A 271 6.64 10.59 1.44
N ARG A 272 6.24 11.73 2.02
CA ARG A 272 6.33 13.03 1.35
C ARG A 272 7.75 13.37 0.90
N GLY A 273 8.74 13.16 1.76
CA GLY A 273 10.15 13.43 1.45
C GLY A 273 10.63 12.60 0.26
N ALA A 274 10.29 11.31 0.23
CA ALA A 274 10.67 10.45 -0.88
C ALA A 274 9.97 10.78 -2.20
N LEU A 275 8.68 11.16 -2.15
CA LEU A 275 7.98 11.70 -3.33
C LEU A 275 8.66 12.98 -3.84
N ALA A 276 9.04 13.89 -2.94
CA ALA A 276 9.73 15.13 -3.31
C ALA A 276 11.13 14.87 -3.91
N TRP A 277 11.82 13.82 -3.44
CA TRP A 277 13.10 13.40 -4.02
C TRP A 277 12.95 12.93 -5.48
N LEU A 278 11.88 12.20 -5.80
CA LEU A 278 11.60 11.70 -7.15
C LEU A 278 11.07 12.81 -8.11
N SER A 279 10.40 13.84 -7.58
CA SER A 279 9.72 14.89 -8.35
C SER A 279 10.54 15.48 -9.50
N PRO A 280 11.82 15.89 -9.32
CA PRO A 280 12.61 16.48 -10.40
C PRO A 280 12.77 15.56 -11.62
N TYR A 281 12.80 14.24 -11.44
CA TYR A 281 12.86 13.29 -12.54
C TYR A 281 11.49 13.14 -13.21
N ALA A 282 10.43 13.01 -12.42
CA ALA A 282 9.07 12.87 -12.91
C ALA A 282 8.61 14.12 -13.70
N GLU A 283 9.07 15.30 -13.30
CA GLU A 283 8.80 16.56 -13.96
C GLU A 283 9.69 16.79 -15.20
N GLY A 284 10.68 15.92 -15.44
CA GLY A 284 11.62 16.03 -16.56
C GLY A 284 12.70 17.11 -16.36
N VAL A 285 12.87 17.63 -15.14
CA VAL A 285 13.96 18.54 -14.77
C VAL A 285 15.29 17.78 -14.73
N LYS A 286 15.27 16.54 -14.24
CA LYS A 286 16.39 15.61 -14.27
C LYS A 286 16.08 14.41 -15.17
N THR A 287 17.13 13.82 -15.72
CA THR A 287 17.07 12.54 -16.44
C THR A 287 17.92 11.50 -15.72
N HIS A 288 17.62 10.23 -15.95
CA HIS A 288 18.38 9.11 -15.38
C HIS A 288 18.57 8.01 -16.41
N GLN A 289 19.75 7.40 -16.44
CA GLN A 289 20.04 6.22 -17.25
C GLN A 289 19.80 4.99 -16.38
N GLU A 290 18.74 4.24 -16.66
CA GLU A 290 18.31 3.10 -15.85
C GLU A 290 19.39 2.01 -15.78
N PHE A 291 19.64 1.55 -14.56
CA PHE A 291 20.49 0.40 -14.22
C PHE A 291 21.95 0.57 -14.66
N ALA A 292 22.43 1.77 -15.01
CA ALA A 292 23.77 1.96 -15.58
C ALA A 292 24.87 1.40 -14.68
N ARG A 293 24.68 1.49 -13.35
CA ARG A 293 25.59 1.03 -12.31
C ARG A 293 25.02 -0.09 -11.44
N THR A 294 23.97 -0.78 -11.89
CA THR A 294 23.39 -1.88 -11.09
C THR A 294 24.43 -2.98 -10.85
N THR A 295 24.48 -3.49 -9.63
CA THR A 295 25.26 -4.68 -9.27
C THR A 295 24.36 -5.90 -9.01
N VAL A 296 23.05 -5.72 -9.10
CA VAL A 296 22.08 -6.79 -8.83
C VAL A 296 22.06 -7.75 -10.01
N LYS A 297 22.50 -8.99 -9.76
CA LYS A 297 22.64 -10.05 -10.77
C LYS A 297 21.39 -10.25 -11.62
N PHE A 298 20.21 -10.19 -11.00
CA PHE A 298 18.97 -10.44 -11.71
C PHE A 298 18.54 -9.26 -12.61
N ASP A 299 18.85 -8.01 -12.24
CA ASP A 299 18.60 -6.87 -13.12
C ASP A 299 19.52 -6.95 -14.35
N ILE A 300 20.78 -7.38 -14.17
CA ILE A 300 21.71 -7.66 -15.27
C ILE A 300 21.16 -8.77 -16.18
N ALA A 301 20.64 -9.87 -15.60
CA ALA A 301 20.05 -10.96 -16.37
C ALA A 301 18.82 -10.50 -17.18
N ARG A 302 17.96 -9.67 -16.59
CA ARG A 302 16.79 -9.09 -17.30
C ARG A 302 17.21 -8.20 -18.47
N ARG A 303 18.22 -7.36 -18.29
CA ARG A 303 18.80 -6.58 -19.39
C ARG A 303 19.34 -7.50 -20.50
N GLN A 304 20.13 -8.51 -20.15
CA GLN A 304 20.70 -9.46 -21.12
C GLN A 304 19.62 -10.24 -21.88
N ALA A 305 18.49 -10.52 -21.24
CA ALA A 305 17.33 -11.15 -21.85
C ALA A 305 16.45 -10.16 -22.66
N GLY A 306 16.82 -8.88 -22.74
CA GLY A 306 16.06 -7.87 -23.48
C GLY A 306 14.72 -7.53 -22.85
N VAL A 307 14.55 -7.72 -21.54
CA VAL A 307 13.33 -7.33 -20.83
C VAL A 307 13.21 -5.81 -20.87
N ALA A 308 12.12 -5.31 -21.44
CA ALA A 308 11.87 -3.89 -21.59
C ALA A 308 11.94 -3.15 -20.24
N GLY A 309 12.62 -2.00 -20.23
CA GLY A 309 12.75 -1.14 -19.04
C GLY A 309 13.92 -1.45 -18.13
N PHE A 310 14.82 -2.39 -18.48
CA PHE A 310 16.05 -2.70 -17.72
C PHE A 310 17.32 -2.03 -18.29
N ASP A 311 17.14 -1.04 -19.16
CA ASP A 311 18.15 -0.16 -19.73
C ASP A 311 17.52 1.14 -20.27
N GLY A 312 18.34 2.01 -20.86
CA GLY A 312 17.89 3.25 -21.49
C GLY A 312 17.63 4.40 -20.52
N ILE A 313 17.12 5.51 -21.06
CA ILE A 313 16.68 6.65 -20.25
C ILE A 313 15.36 6.30 -19.57
N TRP A 314 15.25 6.61 -18.29
CA TRP A 314 14.04 6.37 -17.52
C TRP A 314 12.83 7.11 -18.12
N PRO A 315 11.76 6.39 -18.50
CA PRO A 315 10.55 7.02 -19.03
C PRO A 315 9.69 7.56 -17.90
N ALA A 316 9.72 8.87 -17.68
CA ALA A 316 8.99 9.55 -16.58
C ALA A 316 7.49 9.18 -16.48
N LYS A 317 6.82 8.94 -17.62
CA LYS A 317 5.43 8.47 -17.69
C LYS A 317 5.13 7.22 -16.85
N THR A 318 6.15 6.41 -16.53
CA THR A 318 5.99 5.22 -15.67
C THR A 318 5.68 5.56 -14.22
N ALA A 319 5.96 6.79 -13.77
CA ALA A 319 5.54 7.29 -12.45
C ALA A 319 4.10 7.83 -12.41
N ALA A 320 3.35 7.81 -13.53
CA ALA A 320 2.01 8.41 -13.60
C ALA A 320 1.06 7.85 -12.54
N ALA A 321 1.04 6.53 -12.36
CA ALA A 321 0.18 5.89 -11.37
C ALA A 321 0.51 6.33 -9.93
N LEU A 322 1.80 6.42 -9.60
CA LEU A 322 2.28 6.92 -8.33
C LEU A 322 1.81 8.35 -8.04
N TYR A 323 2.01 9.29 -8.97
CA TYR A 323 1.64 10.69 -8.74
C TYR A 323 0.13 10.92 -8.77
N TRP A 324 -0.63 10.19 -9.60
CA TRP A 324 -2.09 10.21 -9.51
C TRP A 324 -2.56 9.74 -8.13
N SER A 325 -1.95 8.69 -7.59
CA SER A 325 -2.26 8.19 -6.25
C SER A 325 -1.85 9.17 -5.15
N ALA A 326 -0.68 9.79 -5.28
CA ALA A 326 -0.22 10.81 -4.34
C ALA A 326 -1.11 12.07 -4.38
N SER A 327 -1.69 12.41 -5.53
CA SER A 327 -2.61 13.56 -5.67
C SER A 327 -3.87 13.45 -4.81
N LEU A 328 -4.26 12.22 -4.46
CA LEU A 328 -5.37 11.95 -3.53
C LEU A 328 -5.01 12.19 -2.06
N LEU A 329 -3.72 12.10 -1.72
CA LEU A 329 -3.21 12.39 -0.38
C LEU A 329 -2.86 13.87 -0.22
N ASP A 330 -2.41 14.52 -1.30
CA ASP A 330 -2.05 15.94 -1.34
C ASP A 330 -2.16 16.49 -2.77
N THR A 331 -2.99 17.53 -2.93
CA THR A 331 -3.33 18.10 -4.24
C THR A 331 -2.14 18.71 -4.98
N ARG A 332 -1.02 18.99 -4.31
CA ARG A 332 0.20 19.51 -4.94
C ARG A 332 0.79 18.57 -5.99
N TYR A 333 0.51 17.27 -5.90
CA TYR A 333 0.99 16.29 -6.88
C TYR A 333 0.14 16.21 -8.16
N LEU A 334 -1.00 16.90 -8.21
CA LEU A 334 -1.96 16.81 -9.32
C LEU A 334 -1.40 17.31 -10.65
N GLU A 335 -0.62 18.39 -10.63
CA GLU A 335 -0.03 18.95 -11.86
C GLU A 335 0.97 17.97 -12.46
N THR A 336 1.88 17.44 -11.64
CA THR A 336 2.83 16.40 -12.05
C THR A 336 2.09 15.15 -12.57
N ALA A 337 1.06 14.69 -11.88
CA ALA A 337 0.25 13.55 -12.32
C ALA A 337 -0.35 13.76 -13.73
N ARG A 338 -0.98 14.92 -13.98
CA ARG A 338 -1.58 15.27 -15.27
C ARG A 338 -0.54 15.42 -16.39
N LYS A 339 0.63 15.96 -16.06
CA LYS A 339 1.77 16.06 -17.01
C LYS A 339 2.27 14.68 -17.43
N LEU A 340 2.35 13.74 -16.48
CA LEU A 340 2.77 12.37 -16.75
C LEU A 340 1.74 11.56 -17.54
N ASN A 341 0.46 11.73 -17.21
CA ASN A 341 -0.67 11.17 -17.95
C ASN A 341 -1.93 11.99 -17.68
N ALA A 342 -2.64 12.40 -18.73
CA ALA A 342 -3.82 13.26 -18.63
C ALA A 342 -4.97 12.61 -17.83
N THR A 343 -5.05 11.28 -17.82
CA THR A 343 -6.08 10.52 -17.10
C THR A 343 -5.48 9.65 -15.99
N PRO A 344 -6.16 9.53 -14.83
CA PRO A 344 -5.71 8.63 -13.78
C PRO A 344 -5.83 7.17 -14.24
N PRO A 345 -5.01 6.27 -13.68
CA PRO A 345 -5.23 4.84 -13.85
C PRO A 345 -6.64 4.45 -13.40
N ARG A 346 -7.32 3.62 -14.21
CA ARG A 346 -8.71 3.23 -13.94
C ARG A 346 -8.91 2.56 -12.58
N TRP A 347 -7.92 1.82 -12.10
CA TRP A 347 -7.99 1.17 -10.80
C TRP A 347 -8.11 2.15 -9.63
N LEU A 348 -7.64 3.39 -9.78
CA LEU A 348 -7.65 4.39 -8.71
C LEU A 348 -9.08 4.81 -8.33
N TRP A 349 -10.05 4.60 -9.22
CA TRP A 349 -11.47 4.77 -8.95
C TRP A 349 -12.01 3.81 -7.88
N ALA A 350 -11.29 2.71 -7.58
CA ALA A 350 -11.65 1.81 -6.49
C ALA A 350 -11.23 2.34 -5.12
N ALA A 351 -10.25 3.25 -5.08
CA ALA A 351 -9.73 3.83 -3.85
C ALA A 351 -10.44 5.14 -3.43
N VAL A 352 -11.43 5.60 -4.21
CA VAL A 352 -12.05 6.92 -4.01
C VAL A 352 -13.48 6.83 -3.52
N SER A 353 -13.86 7.76 -2.65
CA SER A 353 -15.17 7.80 -2.01
C SER A 353 -16.11 8.83 -2.62
N CYS A 354 -15.60 9.71 -3.48
CA CYS A 354 -16.39 10.76 -4.12
C CYS A 354 -17.07 10.22 -5.38
N ARG A 355 -18.31 10.69 -5.60
CA ARG A 355 -19.15 10.29 -6.73
C ARG A 355 -18.65 10.91 -8.02
#